data_AF-A0A522PPV3-F1
#
_entry.id   AF-A0A522PPV3-F1
#
_cell.length_a   1.000
_cell.length_b   1.000
_cell.length_c   1.000
_cell.angle_alpha   90.00
_cell.angle_beta   90.00
_cell.angle_gamma   90.00
#
_symmetry.space_group_name_H-M   'P 1'
#
loop_
_entity.id
_entity.type
_entity.pdbx_description
1 polymer ?
#
loop_
_entity_poly.entity_id
_entity_poly.type
_entity_poly.pdbx_seq_one_letter_code
_entity_poly.pdbx_strand_id
1 'polypeptide(L)'
;MDDVLEVWLEPGYDQGRIGAWMLAWPGCFIWASARAAVLERAASAVGGHLDWLADHGEVLALLESGLPRVVEEMPAERDGAYERNACFRADHRPVDAELLDTLLRRARWAREDLLAIVARARALTDPDAVLGRSRSAEGATAAALLAPRSLDEVLRHVGQAEVWLTSRLERGVRYDGPPPEDDLDTYLAASRAWFEARIRDLQRREPAATAIDGKGEAWTLFKVLRRYVYHGLDHLEELDRRLAIAEGRAAQLEWRRGPDVPVEQLARLLILTGRAQRARDQQRLASAIRDATDVVSAWDGDRLVAFARSVHDGVMNGYVSMVYVHPRWHGRGVGTQLMARLLDGRDEVRFVLHNAPGTESFYAAAGFEPQTNMLGRPGRAPGPRC
;
A
#
# COMPACT_ATOMS: atom_id res chain seq x y z
N MET A 1 -11.40 2.08 25.07
CA MET A 1 -11.79 3.09 24.06
C MET A 1 -11.40 2.45 22.75
N ASP A 2 -12.36 2.06 21.91
CA ASP A 2 -12.05 1.25 20.73
C ASP A 2 -11.16 2.04 19.76
N ASP A 3 -9.98 1.50 19.45
CA ASP A 3 -9.06 2.02 18.43
C ASP A 3 -9.72 1.88 17.05
N VAL A 4 -10.50 2.87 16.67
CA VAL A 4 -11.19 2.94 15.38
C VAL A 4 -10.23 3.47 14.31
N LEU A 5 -10.16 2.79 13.17
CA LEU A 5 -9.40 3.28 12.02
C LEU A 5 -10.19 4.38 11.30
N GLU A 6 -9.76 5.62 11.39
CA GLU A 6 -10.39 6.72 10.66
C GLU A 6 -9.99 6.76 9.18
N VAL A 7 -10.98 6.85 8.30
CA VAL A 7 -10.80 6.83 6.83
C VAL A 7 -11.55 7.99 6.17
N TRP A 8 -10.89 8.66 5.23
CA TRP A 8 -11.48 9.70 4.37
C TRP A 8 -11.62 9.17 2.96
N LEU A 9 -12.84 9.08 2.45
CA LEU A 9 -13.13 8.47 1.15
C LEU A 9 -13.21 9.50 0.03
N GLU A 10 -12.60 9.17 -1.10
CA GLU A 10 -12.64 9.92 -2.34
C GLU A 10 -13.29 9.08 -3.46
N PRO A 11 -14.64 9.06 -3.55
CA PRO A 11 -15.33 8.44 -4.68
C PRO A 11 -15.01 9.15 -5.99
N GLY A 12 -14.87 8.40 -7.09
CA GLY A 12 -14.58 8.98 -8.40
C GLY A 12 -13.08 9.17 -8.69
N TYR A 13 -12.21 8.92 -7.70
CA TYR A 13 -10.76 8.96 -7.83
C TYR A 13 -10.27 8.12 -9.02
N ASP A 14 -9.33 8.65 -9.79
CA ASP A 14 -8.64 7.98 -10.90
C ASP A 14 -9.58 7.14 -11.77
N GLN A 15 -10.42 7.85 -12.54
CA GLN A 15 -11.34 7.24 -13.51
C GLN A 15 -12.43 6.37 -12.85
N GLY A 16 -13.00 6.82 -11.72
CA GLY A 16 -14.19 6.19 -11.11
C GLY A 16 -13.90 5.14 -10.04
N ARG A 17 -12.63 4.98 -9.63
CA ARG A 17 -12.26 4.21 -8.44
C ARG A 17 -12.66 4.97 -7.17
N ILE A 18 -12.43 4.34 -6.03
CA ILE A 18 -12.64 4.95 -4.71
C ILE A 18 -11.30 4.97 -3.99
N GLY A 19 -10.80 6.16 -3.72
CA GLY A 19 -9.63 6.39 -2.87
C GLY A 19 -10.01 6.38 -1.39
N ALA A 20 -9.10 5.94 -0.54
CA ALA A 20 -9.21 5.98 0.91
C ALA A 20 -7.92 6.53 1.49
N TRP A 21 -8.03 7.65 2.20
CA TRP A 21 -6.93 8.34 2.84
C TRP A 21 -6.98 8.11 4.34
N MET A 22 -5.84 7.79 4.94
CA MET A 22 -5.70 7.62 6.39
C MET A 22 -4.94 8.82 6.95
N LEU A 23 -5.64 9.94 7.18
CA LEU A 23 -5.01 11.25 7.47
C LEU A 23 -4.29 11.33 8.83
N ALA A 24 -4.49 10.35 9.72
CA ALA A 24 -3.68 10.16 10.93
C ALA A 24 -2.24 9.70 10.60
N TRP A 25 -2.03 9.06 9.44
CA TRP A 25 -0.73 8.68 8.89
C TRP A 25 -0.57 9.29 7.49
N PRO A 26 -0.22 10.59 7.39
CA PRO A 26 -0.24 11.27 6.10
C PRO A 26 0.76 10.65 5.13
N GLY A 27 0.30 10.38 3.91
CA GLY A 27 1.01 9.56 2.92
C GLY A 27 0.43 8.14 2.78
N CYS A 28 -0.28 7.64 3.79
CA CYS A 28 -0.97 6.35 3.73
C CYS A 28 -2.29 6.48 2.95
N PHE A 29 -2.38 5.73 1.85
CA PHE A 29 -3.50 5.75 0.91
C PHE A 29 -3.73 4.36 0.31
N ILE A 30 -4.96 4.06 -0.05
CA ILE A 30 -5.31 2.87 -0.83
C ILE A 30 -6.52 3.16 -1.71
N TRP A 31 -6.67 2.43 -2.80
CA TRP A 31 -7.85 2.54 -3.66
C TRP A 31 -8.40 1.17 -4.05
N ALA A 32 -9.69 1.13 -4.39
CA ALA A 32 -10.32 -0.04 -5.01
C ALA A 32 -11.45 0.40 -5.97
N SER A 33 -11.95 -0.53 -6.78
CA SER A 33 -13.10 -0.29 -7.67
C SER A 33 -14.43 -0.21 -6.93
N ALA A 34 -14.48 -0.68 -5.68
CA ALA A 34 -15.70 -0.74 -4.88
C ALA A 34 -15.46 -0.33 -3.42
N ARG A 35 -16.50 0.25 -2.80
CA ARG A 35 -16.43 0.80 -1.45
C ARG A 35 -16.07 -0.27 -0.41
N ALA A 36 -16.74 -1.41 -0.47
CA ALA A 36 -16.49 -2.50 0.47
C ALA A 36 -15.03 -2.98 0.39
N ALA A 37 -14.47 -3.09 -0.83
CA ALA A 37 -13.11 -3.53 -1.04
C ALA A 37 -12.07 -2.51 -0.54
N VAL A 38 -12.29 -1.20 -0.73
CA VAL A 38 -11.33 -0.19 -0.25
C VAL A 38 -11.32 -0.13 1.28
N LEU A 39 -12.49 -0.21 1.93
CA LEU A 39 -12.59 -0.22 3.38
C LEU A 39 -11.94 -1.48 3.98
N GLU A 40 -12.17 -2.64 3.37
CA GLU A 40 -11.54 -3.90 3.81
C GLU A 40 -10.01 -3.85 3.73
N ARG A 41 -9.45 -3.10 2.77
CA ARG A 41 -8.00 -2.98 2.56
C ARG A 41 -7.35 -1.84 3.36
N ALA A 42 -8.12 -0.92 3.92
CA ALA A 42 -7.59 0.25 4.63
C ALA A 42 -6.65 -0.13 5.79
N ALA A 43 -7.03 -1.12 6.60
CA ALA A 43 -6.21 -1.56 7.72
C ALA A 43 -4.90 -2.24 7.27
N SER A 44 -4.93 -2.96 6.15
CA SER A 44 -3.73 -3.55 5.53
C SER A 44 -2.79 -2.48 4.97
N ALA A 45 -3.33 -1.38 4.41
CA ALA A 45 -2.55 -0.24 3.98
C ALA A 45 -1.85 0.47 5.15
N VAL A 46 -2.55 0.68 6.26
CA VAL A 46 -1.94 1.19 7.50
C VAL A 46 -0.85 0.26 8.01
N GLY A 47 -1.12 -1.05 8.06
CA GLY A 47 -0.11 -2.04 8.46
C GLY A 47 1.17 -1.94 7.62
N GLY A 48 1.04 -1.92 6.29
CA GLY A 48 2.20 -1.75 5.40
C GLY A 48 2.93 -0.42 5.59
N HIS A 49 2.21 0.68 5.79
CA HIS A 49 2.81 1.99 6.03
C HIS A 49 3.56 2.05 7.37
N LEU A 50 2.98 1.47 8.44
CA LEU A 50 3.62 1.41 9.75
C LEU A 50 4.86 0.52 9.75
N ASP A 51 4.84 -0.58 8.99
CA ASP A 51 6.02 -1.44 8.83
C ASP A 51 7.16 -0.69 8.13
N TRP A 52 6.82 0.07 7.08
CA TRP A 52 7.79 0.92 6.39
C TRP A 52 8.36 2.02 7.30
N LEU A 53 7.53 2.67 8.12
CA LEU A 53 8.00 3.63 9.12
C LEU A 53 8.95 2.99 10.15
N ALA A 54 8.65 1.76 10.58
CA ALA A 54 9.48 1.01 11.51
C ALA A 54 10.85 0.63 10.91
N ASP A 55 10.92 0.31 9.60
CA ASP A 55 12.19 0.10 8.89
C ASP A 55 13.10 1.35 8.94
N HIS A 56 12.51 2.56 9.10
CA HIS A 56 13.21 3.84 9.29
C HIS A 56 13.36 4.26 10.77
N GLY A 57 13.03 3.38 11.71
CA GLY A 57 13.15 3.61 13.16
C GLY A 57 11.97 4.38 13.79
N GLU A 58 10.91 4.67 13.03
CA GLU A 58 9.70 5.32 13.54
C GLU A 58 8.65 4.25 13.91
N VAL A 59 8.66 3.80 15.16
CA VAL A 59 7.74 2.78 15.65
C VAL A 59 6.50 3.45 16.24
N LEU A 60 5.35 3.29 15.56
CA LEU A 60 4.05 3.74 16.03
C LEU A 60 3.22 2.57 16.55
N ALA A 61 2.32 2.84 17.50
CA ALA A 61 1.40 1.83 18.01
C ALA A 61 0.51 1.28 16.88
N LEU A 62 0.38 -0.04 16.83
CA LEU A 62 -0.49 -0.73 15.89
C LEU A 62 -1.94 -0.63 16.37
N LEU A 63 -2.87 -0.44 15.43
CA LEU A 63 -4.30 -0.39 15.75
C LEU A 63 -4.79 -1.74 16.27
N GLU A 64 -5.42 -1.75 17.44
CA GLU A 64 -5.88 -3.00 18.04
C GLU A 64 -7.15 -3.56 17.41
N SER A 65 -8.07 -2.72 16.92
CA SER A 65 -9.39 -3.14 16.43
C SER A 65 -9.56 -3.03 14.91
N GLY A 66 -8.84 -2.11 14.26
CA GLY A 66 -8.67 -2.01 12.80
C GLY A 66 -9.95 -1.79 11.97
N LEU A 67 -11.13 -1.71 12.59
CA LEU A 67 -12.38 -1.51 11.85
C LEU A 67 -12.44 -0.08 11.30
N PRO A 68 -12.57 0.09 9.98
CA PRO A 68 -12.59 1.41 9.37
C PRO A 68 -13.91 2.13 9.67
N ARG A 69 -13.81 3.36 10.14
CA ARG A 69 -14.91 4.32 10.21
C ARG A 69 -14.64 5.44 9.22
N VAL A 70 -15.56 5.62 8.28
CA VAL A 70 -15.53 6.75 7.35
C VAL A 70 -15.82 8.03 8.14
N VAL A 71 -14.86 8.95 8.16
CA VAL A 71 -14.98 10.27 8.81
C VAL A 71 -15.63 11.28 7.88
N GLU A 72 -15.26 11.23 6.61
CA GLU A 72 -15.71 12.16 5.58
C GLU A 72 -15.65 11.47 4.22
N GLU A 73 -16.56 11.85 3.34
CA GLU A 73 -16.60 11.41 1.96
C GLU A 73 -16.69 12.64 1.07
N MET A 74 -15.70 12.80 0.19
CA MET A 74 -15.57 13.95 -0.71
C MET A 74 -15.28 13.41 -2.10
N PRO A 75 -16.22 13.48 -3.05
CA PRO A 75 -16.01 12.95 -4.39
C PRO A 75 -14.95 13.76 -5.14
N ALA A 76 -14.13 13.06 -5.93
CA ALA A 76 -13.35 13.69 -6.98
C ALA A 76 -14.30 14.21 -8.07
N GLU A 77 -14.00 15.38 -8.62
CA GLU A 77 -14.78 15.98 -9.68
C GLU A 77 -14.00 15.96 -10.99
N ARG A 78 -14.70 15.83 -12.11
CA ARG A 78 -14.07 15.86 -13.44
C ARG A 78 -14.50 17.08 -14.23
N ASP A 79 -13.52 17.72 -14.85
CA ASP A 79 -13.69 18.77 -15.86
C ASP A 79 -12.90 18.37 -17.11
N GLY A 80 -13.61 17.76 -18.07
CA GLY A 80 -13.00 17.15 -19.24
C GLY A 80 -11.99 16.06 -18.86
N ALA A 81 -10.72 16.26 -19.22
CA ALA A 81 -9.62 15.36 -18.88
C ALA A 81 -8.99 15.65 -17.51
N TYR A 82 -9.33 16.77 -16.85
CA TYR A 82 -8.79 17.14 -15.55
C TYR A 82 -9.64 16.56 -14.42
N GLU A 83 -9.00 15.93 -13.45
CA GLU A 83 -9.64 15.41 -12.25
C GLU A 83 -9.23 16.28 -11.07
N ARG A 84 -10.21 16.95 -10.44
CA ARG A 84 -10.02 17.68 -9.18
C ARG A 84 -10.08 16.67 -8.04
N ASN A 85 -8.97 16.49 -7.34
CA ASN A 85 -8.93 15.58 -6.20
C ASN A 85 -9.55 16.18 -4.95
N ALA A 86 -10.08 15.31 -4.10
CA ALA A 86 -10.71 15.69 -2.85
C ALA A 86 -9.80 16.59 -1.98
N CYS A 87 -10.41 17.64 -1.45
CA CYS A 87 -9.89 18.45 -0.36
C CYS A 87 -10.83 18.27 0.82
N PHE A 88 -10.41 17.48 1.81
CA PHE A 88 -11.22 17.14 2.97
C PHE A 88 -11.26 18.31 3.95
N ARG A 89 -12.28 18.38 4.81
CA ARG A 89 -12.32 19.35 5.91
C ARG A 89 -11.08 19.26 6.80
N ALA A 90 -10.57 18.07 7.04
CA ALA A 90 -9.34 17.84 7.80
C ALA A 90 -8.09 18.41 7.12
N ASP A 91 -8.11 18.65 5.80
CA ASP A 91 -7.00 19.26 5.08
C ASP A 91 -6.80 20.75 5.39
N HIS A 92 -7.81 21.42 5.95
CA HIS A 92 -7.74 22.84 6.31
C HIS A 92 -7.04 23.10 7.65
N ARG A 93 -6.55 22.05 8.32
CA ARG A 93 -5.80 22.21 9.57
C ARG A 93 -4.48 22.96 9.34
N PRO A 94 -4.07 23.83 10.27
CA PRO A 94 -2.72 24.39 10.25
C PRO A 94 -1.66 23.28 10.33
N VAL A 95 -0.54 23.50 9.65
CA VAL A 95 0.66 22.67 9.75
C VAL A 95 1.66 23.38 10.65
N ASP A 96 1.90 22.83 11.83
CA ASP A 96 2.98 23.29 12.70
C ASP A 96 4.36 22.78 12.23
N ALA A 97 5.42 23.24 12.90
CA ALA A 97 6.79 22.90 12.52
C ALA A 97 7.10 21.41 12.71
N GLU A 98 6.55 20.78 13.75
CA GLU A 98 6.81 19.37 14.07
C GLU A 98 6.16 18.44 13.04
N LEU A 99 4.91 18.72 12.67
CA LEU A 99 4.21 18.01 11.61
C LEU A 99 4.93 18.22 10.27
N LEU A 100 5.35 19.45 9.95
CA LEU A 100 6.10 19.71 8.73
C LEU A 100 7.39 18.89 8.67
N ASP A 101 8.19 18.92 9.74
CA ASP A 101 9.45 18.17 9.82
C ASP A 101 9.23 16.68 9.70
N THR A 102 8.15 16.16 10.28
CA THR A 102 7.76 14.76 10.14
C THR A 102 7.42 14.38 8.71
N LEU A 103 6.63 15.20 8.01
CA LEU A 103 6.22 14.91 6.63
C LEU A 103 7.39 15.05 5.64
N LEU A 104 8.24 16.05 5.80
CA LEU A 104 9.44 16.20 4.97
C LEU A 104 10.45 15.07 5.22
N ARG A 105 10.62 14.64 6.47
CA ARG A 105 11.46 13.48 6.82
C ARG A 105 10.95 12.19 6.16
N ARG A 106 9.64 11.91 6.24
CA ARG A 106 9.04 10.72 5.60
C ARG A 106 9.14 10.78 4.08
N ALA A 107 8.91 11.94 3.46
CA ALA A 107 9.09 12.10 2.02
C ALA A 107 10.55 11.89 1.57
N ARG A 108 11.52 12.36 2.38
CA ARG A 108 12.94 12.09 2.15
C ARG A 108 13.25 10.60 2.22
N TRP A 109 12.77 9.88 3.23
CA TRP A 109 12.94 8.43 3.33
C TRP A 109 12.36 7.70 2.11
N ALA A 110 11.16 8.08 1.66
CA ALA A 110 10.56 7.50 0.47
C ALA A 110 11.43 7.73 -0.79
N ARG A 111 12.07 8.90 -0.90
CA ARG A 111 13.01 9.20 -1.99
C ARG A 111 14.30 8.39 -1.88
N GLU A 112 14.87 8.27 -0.69
CA GLU A 112 16.09 7.49 -0.44
C GLU A 112 15.87 6.01 -0.78
N ASP A 113 14.75 5.44 -0.34
CA ASP A 113 14.36 4.07 -0.69
C ASP A 113 14.16 3.91 -2.20
N LEU A 114 13.52 4.88 -2.86
CA LEU A 114 13.30 4.84 -4.31
C LEU A 114 14.64 4.85 -5.06
N LEU A 115 15.58 5.71 -4.65
CA LEU A 115 16.92 5.77 -5.24
C LEU A 115 17.71 4.49 -4.98
N ALA A 116 17.57 3.87 -3.81
CA ALA A 116 18.20 2.57 -3.52
C ALA A 116 17.66 1.45 -4.43
N ILE A 117 16.35 1.45 -4.72
CA ILE A 117 15.73 0.55 -5.69
C ILE A 117 16.24 0.81 -7.10
N VAL A 118 16.35 2.07 -7.51
CA VAL A 118 16.91 2.44 -8.83
C VAL A 118 18.37 2.00 -8.95
N ALA A 119 19.18 2.19 -7.90
CA ALA A 119 20.58 1.76 -7.89
C ALA A 119 20.70 0.23 -8.05
N ARG A 120 19.87 -0.54 -7.34
CA ARG A 120 19.77 -2.00 -7.52
C ARG A 120 19.30 -2.38 -8.92
N ALA A 121 18.27 -1.72 -9.42
CA ALA A 121 17.74 -1.97 -10.75
C ALA A 121 18.82 -1.76 -11.83
N ARG A 122 19.58 -0.65 -11.75
CA ARG A 122 20.67 -0.33 -12.69
C ARG A 122 21.82 -1.35 -12.68
N ALA A 123 21.91 -2.20 -11.65
CA ALA A 123 22.87 -3.31 -11.61
C ALA A 123 22.41 -4.54 -12.41
N LEU A 124 21.14 -4.61 -12.84
CA LEU A 124 20.65 -5.65 -13.73
C LEU A 124 21.15 -5.46 -15.16
N THR A 125 21.25 -6.56 -15.91
CA THR A 125 21.47 -6.50 -17.36
C THR A 125 20.24 -5.90 -18.04
N ASP A 126 20.39 -4.73 -18.69
CA ASP A 126 19.32 -4.00 -19.40
C ASP A 126 18.07 -3.70 -18.53
N PRO A 127 18.19 -2.80 -17.54
CA PRO A 127 17.13 -2.52 -16.56
C PRO A 127 15.84 -2.00 -17.17
N ASP A 128 15.91 -1.20 -18.24
CA ASP A 128 14.73 -0.64 -18.90
C ASP A 128 14.01 -1.70 -19.76
N ALA A 129 14.72 -2.68 -20.33
CA ALA A 129 14.04 -3.82 -20.96
C ALA A 129 13.21 -4.63 -19.97
N VAL A 130 13.63 -4.68 -18.70
CA VAL A 130 13.03 -5.52 -17.66
C VAL A 130 11.96 -4.77 -16.84
N LEU A 131 12.13 -3.47 -16.61
CA LEU A 131 11.30 -2.69 -15.66
C LEU A 131 10.40 -1.63 -16.31
N GLY A 132 10.65 -1.27 -17.57
CA GLY A 132 9.87 -0.25 -18.27
C GLY A 132 10.67 0.43 -19.37
N ARG A 133 10.06 0.65 -20.53
CA ARG A 133 10.73 1.28 -21.68
C ARG A 133 10.48 2.78 -21.69
N SER A 134 11.42 3.55 -22.24
CA SER A 134 11.19 4.98 -22.44
C SER A 134 10.02 5.23 -23.36
N ARG A 135 9.11 6.12 -22.92
CA ARG A 135 7.94 6.57 -23.65
C ARG A 135 8.24 7.75 -24.59
N SER A 136 9.40 8.38 -24.45
CA SER A 136 9.84 9.54 -25.24
C SER A 136 10.72 9.20 -26.45
N ALA A 137 10.90 7.93 -26.79
CA ALA A 137 11.64 7.54 -27.99
C ALA A 137 10.90 8.01 -29.27
N GLU A 138 11.61 8.66 -30.20
CA GLU A 138 11.07 9.00 -31.52
C GLU A 138 10.55 7.74 -32.23
N GLY A 139 9.29 7.76 -32.69
CA GLY A 139 8.63 6.61 -33.31
C GLY A 139 7.90 5.65 -32.35
N ALA A 140 7.67 6.05 -31.09
CA ALA A 140 6.95 5.23 -30.10
C ALA A 140 5.57 4.78 -30.60
N THR A 141 5.33 3.47 -30.59
CA THR A 141 4.06 2.85 -30.98
C THR A 141 2.98 3.09 -29.91
N ALA A 142 1.69 2.91 -30.24
CA ALA A 142 0.60 2.98 -29.26
C ALA A 142 0.80 2.03 -28.06
N ALA A 143 1.48 0.89 -28.27
CA ALA A 143 1.85 -0.04 -27.20
C ALA A 143 2.97 0.52 -26.30
N ALA A 144 3.91 1.29 -26.83
CA ALA A 144 4.96 1.96 -26.05
C ALA A 144 4.39 3.07 -25.15
N LEU A 145 3.32 3.74 -25.56
CA LEU A 145 2.59 4.70 -24.71
C LEU A 145 1.82 4.04 -23.57
N LEU A 146 1.52 2.74 -23.67
CA LEU A 146 0.92 1.96 -22.59
C LEU A 146 1.99 1.27 -21.72
N ALA A 147 3.26 1.30 -22.14
CA ALA A 147 4.34 0.70 -21.39
C ALA A 147 4.63 1.47 -20.09
N PRO A 148 5.10 0.76 -19.05
CA PRO A 148 5.55 1.41 -17.83
C PRO A 148 6.71 2.37 -18.12
N ARG A 149 6.71 3.54 -17.45
CA ARG A 149 7.80 4.53 -17.54
C ARG A 149 9.15 3.90 -17.23
N SER A 150 10.22 4.32 -17.91
CA SER A 150 11.60 3.95 -17.57
C SER A 150 12.01 4.50 -16.20
N LEU A 151 13.14 4.03 -15.67
CA LEU A 151 13.65 4.47 -14.35
C LEU A 151 13.82 6.00 -14.30
N ASP A 152 14.47 6.56 -15.32
CA ASP A 152 14.74 7.99 -15.37
C ASP A 152 13.47 8.82 -15.59
N GLU A 153 12.48 8.30 -16.33
CA GLU A 153 11.17 8.94 -16.48
C GLU A 153 10.39 8.97 -15.16
N VAL A 154 10.48 7.91 -14.35
CA VAL A 154 9.91 7.90 -13.00
C VAL A 154 10.61 8.97 -12.15
N LEU A 155 11.94 8.96 -12.10
CA LEU A 155 12.70 9.92 -11.30
C LEU A 155 12.43 11.38 -11.70
N ARG A 156 12.47 11.70 -13.00
CA ARG A 156 12.11 13.03 -13.51
C ARG A 156 10.71 13.42 -13.09
N HIS A 157 9.75 12.51 -13.16
CA HIS A 157 8.39 12.77 -12.72
C HIS A 157 8.28 13.06 -11.21
N VAL A 158 9.07 12.38 -10.37
CA VAL A 158 9.10 12.67 -8.92
C VAL A 158 9.68 14.05 -8.64
N GLY A 159 10.79 14.45 -9.29
CA GLY A 159 11.33 15.81 -9.17
C GLY A 159 10.37 16.89 -9.68
N GLN A 160 9.69 16.64 -10.81
CA GLN A 160 8.69 17.57 -11.35
C GLN A 160 7.48 17.75 -10.42
N ALA A 161 7.11 16.71 -9.66
CA ALA A 161 6.01 16.79 -8.70
C ALA A 161 6.28 17.82 -7.59
N GLU A 162 7.52 17.99 -7.17
CA GLU A 162 7.93 19.00 -6.16
C GLU A 162 7.67 20.43 -6.65
N VAL A 163 8.08 20.70 -7.90
CA VAL A 163 7.81 21.99 -8.57
C VAL A 163 6.31 22.20 -8.75
N TRP A 164 5.62 21.17 -9.24
CA TRP A 164 4.19 21.23 -9.51
C TRP A 164 3.36 21.46 -8.24
N LEU A 165 3.63 20.74 -7.16
CA LEU A 165 2.94 20.88 -5.88
C LEU A 165 3.14 22.27 -5.26
N THR A 166 4.36 22.83 -5.34
CA THR A 166 4.62 24.20 -4.86
C THR A 166 3.79 25.22 -5.63
N SER A 167 3.69 25.06 -6.97
CA SER A 167 2.88 25.96 -7.81
C SER A 167 1.39 25.96 -7.48
N ARG A 168 0.89 24.93 -6.77
CA ARG A 168 -0.51 24.86 -6.35
C ARG A 168 -0.84 25.86 -5.25
N LEU A 169 0.13 26.19 -4.40
CA LEU A 169 -0.03 27.16 -3.31
C LEU A 169 0.56 28.53 -3.67
N GLU A 170 1.66 28.55 -4.42
CA GLU A 170 2.37 29.79 -4.78
C GLU A 170 2.43 30.00 -6.30
N ARG A 171 1.35 30.52 -6.89
CA ARG A 171 1.18 30.63 -8.37
C ARG A 171 2.24 31.47 -9.09
N GLY A 172 2.88 32.42 -8.41
CA GLY A 172 3.90 33.30 -9.00
C GLY A 172 5.33 32.74 -8.95
N VAL A 173 5.53 31.65 -8.21
CA VAL A 173 6.85 31.08 -7.96
C VAL A 173 7.24 30.14 -9.09
N ARG A 174 8.48 30.28 -9.57
CA ARG A 174 9.07 29.43 -10.61
C ARG A 174 10.30 28.74 -10.05
N TYR A 175 10.47 27.49 -10.42
CA TYR A 175 11.70 26.76 -10.16
C TYR A 175 12.83 27.38 -10.98
N ASP A 176 13.94 27.68 -10.32
CA ASP A 176 15.10 28.41 -10.82
C ASP A 176 16.39 27.59 -10.76
N GLY A 177 16.28 26.30 -10.45
CA GLY A 177 17.40 25.35 -10.49
C GLY A 177 17.63 24.70 -11.86
N PRO A 178 18.56 23.74 -11.95
CA PRO A 178 18.86 23.00 -13.16
C PRO A 178 17.63 22.30 -13.73
N PRO A 179 17.41 22.31 -15.06
CA PRO A 179 16.26 21.68 -15.68
C PRO A 179 16.31 20.13 -15.60
N PRO A 180 15.16 19.44 -15.72
CA PRO A 180 15.09 17.97 -15.65
C PRO A 180 15.80 17.23 -16.78
N GLU A 181 16.16 17.93 -17.86
CA GLU A 181 16.92 17.39 -19.00
C GLU A 181 18.43 17.33 -18.75
N ASP A 182 18.93 18.02 -17.74
CA ASP A 182 20.34 18.01 -17.34
C ASP A 182 20.68 16.74 -16.53
N ASP A 183 21.79 16.76 -15.79
CA ASP A 183 22.17 15.69 -14.87
C ASP A 183 21.05 15.43 -13.84
N LEU A 184 20.51 14.21 -13.88
CA LEU A 184 19.32 13.85 -13.12
C LEU A 184 19.56 13.89 -11.61
N ASP A 185 20.74 13.47 -11.14
CA ASP A 185 21.05 13.49 -9.71
C ASP A 185 21.13 14.93 -9.19
N THR A 186 21.75 15.82 -9.96
CA THR A 186 21.79 17.26 -9.69
C THR A 186 20.39 17.88 -9.70
N TYR A 187 19.56 17.54 -10.69
CA TYR A 187 18.17 18.00 -10.76
C TYR A 187 17.36 17.58 -9.53
N LEU A 188 17.39 16.29 -9.17
CA LEU A 188 16.62 15.75 -8.05
C LEU A 188 17.04 16.34 -6.71
N ALA A 189 18.34 16.62 -6.53
CA ALA A 189 18.84 17.29 -5.34
C ALA A 189 18.36 18.76 -5.27
N ALA A 190 18.44 19.48 -6.40
CA ALA A 190 18.03 20.87 -6.49
C ALA A 190 16.51 21.06 -6.34
N SER A 191 15.69 20.23 -6.99
CA SER A 191 14.23 20.31 -6.91
C SER A 191 13.72 20.09 -5.49
N ARG A 192 14.31 19.12 -4.76
CA ARG A 192 13.98 18.84 -3.36
C ARG A 192 14.38 19.99 -2.44
N ALA A 193 15.62 20.47 -2.55
CA ALA A 193 16.11 21.57 -1.71
C ALA A 193 15.26 22.84 -1.91
N TRP A 194 14.91 23.12 -3.17
CA TRP A 194 14.03 24.21 -3.54
C TRP A 194 12.63 24.05 -2.93
N PHE A 195 12.01 22.87 -3.07
CA PHE A 195 10.70 22.57 -2.50
C PHE A 195 10.68 22.73 -0.98
N GLU A 196 11.63 22.12 -0.27
CA GLU A 196 11.71 22.20 1.18
C GLU A 196 11.88 23.66 1.66
N ALA A 197 12.74 24.44 1.00
CA ALA A 197 12.93 25.84 1.35
C ALA A 197 11.63 26.65 1.17
N ARG A 198 10.93 26.48 0.04
CA ARG A 198 9.65 27.17 -0.24
C ARG A 198 8.56 26.77 0.74
N ILE A 199 8.38 25.47 0.98
CA ILE A 199 7.34 24.97 1.88
C ILE A 199 7.60 25.39 3.33
N ARG A 200 8.86 25.39 3.79
CA ARG A 200 9.22 25.90 5.12
C ARG A 200 8.95 27.39 5.25
N ASP A 201 9.24 28.16 4.21
CA ASP A 201 8.91 29.59 4.20
C ASP A 201 7.41 29.85 4.23
N LEU A 202 6.65 29.17 3.37
CA LEU A 202 5.19 29.25 3.34
C LEU A 202 4.58 28.85 4.68
N GLN A 203 5.02 27.75 5.28
CA GLN A 203 4.51 27.28 6.57
C GLN A 203 4.72 28.30 7.69
N ARG A 204 5.87 29.00 7.73
CA ARG A 204 6.13 30.05 8.73
C ARG A 204 5.22 31.25 8.57
N ARG A 205 4.93 31.65 7.33
CA ARG A 205 4.07 32.82 7.03
C ARG A 205 2.59 32.49 7.18
N GLU A 206 2.19 31.33 6.68
CA GLU A 206 0.80 30.92 6.48
C GLU A 206 0.65 29.40 6.77
N PRO A 207 0.66 28.97 8.04
CA PRO A 207 0.61 27.54 8.39
C PRO A 207 -0.69 26.85 7.95
N ALA A 208 -1.76 27.59 7.70
CA ALA A 208 -3.02 27.11 7.13
C ALA A 208 -3.22 27.58 5.67
N ALA A 209 -2.13 27.74 4.91
CA ALA A 209 -2.20 28.24 3.53
C ALA A 209 -3.19 27.42 2.70
N THR A 210 -4.02 28.14 1.95
CA THR A 210 -4.98 27.57 1.01
C THR A 210 -4.89 28.29 -0.32
N ALA A 211 -5.21 27.57 -1.39
CA ALA A 211 -5.30 28.11 -2.73
C ALA A 211 -6.36 27.34 -3.52
N ILE A 212 -6.91 28.00 -4.53
CA ILE A 212 -7.66 27.32 -5.59
C ILE A 212 -6.80 27.44 -6.84
N ASP A 213 -6.67 26.41 -7.67
CA ASP A 213 -5.88 26.48 -8.90
C ASP A 213 -6.72 26.94 -10.12
N GLY A 214 -6.09 27.02 -11.29
CA GLY A 214 -6.76 27.47 -12.52
C GLY A 214 -7.87 26.53 -13.03
N LYS A 215 -7.99 25.33 -12.45
CA LYS A 215 -9.01 24.32 -12.76
C LYS A 215 -10.09 24.22 -11.68
N GLY A 216 -10.05 25.10 -10.69
CA GLY A 216 -10.99 25.12 -9.58
C GLY A 216 -10.67 24.11 -8.49
N GLU A 217 -9.50 23.46 -8.51
CA GLU A 217 -9.15 22.51 -7.45
C GLU A 217 -8.71 23.25 -6.18
N ALA A 218 -9.27 22.86 -5.05
CA ALA A 218 -8.84 23.35 -3.74
C ALA A 218 -7.57 22.64 -3.25
N TRP A 219 -6.63 23.45 -2.79
CA TRP A 219 -5.34 23.04 -2.26
C TRP A 219 -5.13 23.66 -0.88
N THR A 220 -4.58 22.88 0.04
CA THR A 220 -4.09 23.35 1.34
C THR A 220 -2.65 22.90 1.51
N LEU A 221 -1.91 23.55 2.42
CA LEU A 221 -0.56 23.14 2.79
C LEU A 221 -0.52 21.66 3.21
N PHE A 222 -1.47 21.23 4.04
CA PHE A 222 -1.54 19.84 4.47
C PHE A 222 -1.87 18.87 3.33
N LYS A 223 -2.81 19.22 2.43
CA LYS A 223 -3.12 18.41 1.22
C LYS A 223 -1.88 18.25 0.34
N VAL A 224 -1.12 19.33 0.12
CA VAL A 224 0.15 19.28 -0.62
C VAL A 224 1.14 18.30 0.04
N LEU A 225 1.36 18.42 1.34
CA LEU A 225 2.33 17.58 2.06
C LEU A 225 1.92 16.10 2.10
N ARG A 226 0.65 15.78 2.41
CA ARG A 226 0.20 14.36 2.44
C ARG A 226 0.28 13.71 1.06
N ARG A 227 0.02 14.48 -0.01
CA ARG A 227 0.13 14.02 -1.39
C ARG A 227 1.57 13.89 -1.84
N TYR A 228 2.46 14.76 -1.37
CA TYR A 228 3.89 14.66 -1.62
C TYR A 228 4.46 13.35 -1.06
N VAL A 229 4.17 13.03 0.21
CA VAL A 229 4.57 11.77 0.83
C VAL A 229 3.95 10.58 0.10
N TYR A 230 2.64 10.61 -0.15
CA TYR A 230 1.95 9.55 -0.89
C TYR A 230 2.55 9.31 -2.28
N HIS A 231 2.79 10.38 -3.05
CA HIS A 231 3.33 10.28 -4.41
C HIS A 231 4.71 9.61 -4.43
N GLY A 232 5.59 9.95 -3.47
CA GLY A 232 6.87 9.28 -3.31
C GLY A 232 6.70 7.78 -3.01
N LEU A 233 5.80 7.44 -2.10
CA LEU A 233 5.52 6.05 -1.71
C LEU A 233 4.86 5.24 -2.84
N ASP A 234 4.00 5.84 -3.66
CA ASP A 234 3.33 5.20 -4.80
C ASP A 234 4.35 4.79 -5.87
N HIS A 235 5.28 5.69 -6.22
CA HIS A 235 6.37 5.35 -7.17
C HIS A 235 7.36 4.36 -6.58
N LEU A 236 7.64 4.44 -5.27
CA LEU A 236 8.44 3.46 -4.56
C LEU A 236 7.81 2.06 -4.64
N GLU A 237 6.52 1.93 -4.32
CA GLU A 237 5.82 0.65 -4.34
C GLU A 237 5.74 0.08 -5.76
N GLU A 238 5.41 0.92 -6.73
CA GLU A 238 5.35 0.56 -8.14
C GLU A 238 6.70 -0.01 -8.62
N LEU A 239 7.80 0.71 -8.38
CA LEU A 239 9.11 0.28 -8.85
C LEU A 239 9.63 -0.94 -8.07
N ASP A 240 9.40 -1.00 -6.76
CA ASP A 240 9.75 -2.18 -5.96
C ASP A 240 9.04 -3.43 -6.48
N ARG A 241 7.76 -3.31 -6.85
CA ARG A 241 6.98 -4.44 -7.40
C ARG A 241 7.58 -4.94 -8.71
N ARG A 242 7.90 -4.03 -9.63
CA ARG A 242 8.53 -4.39 -10.91
C ARG A 242 9.89 -5.06 -10.69
N LEU A 243 10.72 -4.48 -9.83
CA LEU A 243 12.03 -5.03 -9.52
C LEU A 243 11.92 -6.41 -8.84
N ALA A 244 10.96 -6.58 -7.94
CA ALA A 244 10.74 -7.87 -7.28
C ALA A 244 10.35 -8.99 -8.25
N ILE A 245 9.53 -8.67 -9.26
CA ILE A 245 9.15 -9.60 -10.32
C ILE A 245 10.38 -9.93 -11.18
N ALA A 246 11.12 -8.90 -11.59
CA ALA A 246 12.34 -9.02 -12.39
C ALA A 246 13.42 -9.91 -11.74
N GLU A 247 13.67 -9.70 -10.45
CA GLU A 247 14.62 -10.50 -9.67
C GLU A 247 14.07 -11.89 -9.29
N GLY A 248 12.79 -12.16 -9.59
CA GLY A 248 12.14 -13.41 -9.19
C GLY A 248 12.09 -13.61 -7.68
N ARG A 249 12.00 -12.53 -6.88
CA ARG A 249 12.09 -12.60 -5.40
C ARG A 249 11.10 -13.59 -4.78
N ALA A 250 9.90 -13.71 -5.36
CA ALA A 250 8.90 -14.68 -4.88
C ALA A 250 9.35 -16.14 -5.02
N ALA A 251 10.25 -16.45 -5.97
CA ALA A 251 10.85 -17.77 -6.12
C ALA A 251 12.01 -18.02 -5.15
N GLN A 252 12.57 -16.95 -4.56
CA GLN A 252 13.65 -17.02 -3.57
C GLN A 252 13.13 -17.21 -2.14
N LEU A 253 11.82 -17.06 -1.92
CA LEU A 253 11.19 -17.30 -0.63
C LEU A 253 11.38 -18.74 -0.18
N GLU A 254 11.70 -18.92 1.10
CA GLU A 254 11.72 -20.24 1.71
C GLU A 254 10.28 -20.66 2.06
N TRP A 255 9.83 -21.78 1.49
CA TRP A 255 8.50 -22.33 1.72
C TRP A 255 8.57 -23.47 2.72
N ARG A 256 7.80 -23.37 3.80
CA ARG A 256 7.74 -24.39 4.85
C ARG A 256 6.32 -24.96 4.93
N ARG A 257 6.23 -26.26 5.19
CA ARG A 257 4.99 -26.96 5.55
C ARG A 257 5.05 -27.42 7.00
N GLY A 258 3.93 -27.31 7.70
CA GLY A 258 3.79 -27.79 9.08
C GLY A 258 3.60 -26.66 10.10
N PRO A 259 3.28 -27.03 11.35
CA PRO A 259 2.83 -26.10 12.37
C PRO A 259 3.97 -25.32 13.06
N ASP A 260 5.22 -25.51 12.64
CA ASP A 260 6.39 -24.82 13.21
C ASP A 260 6.48 -23.37 12.71
N VAL A 261 5.52 -22.56 13.16
CA VAL A 261 5.42 -21.13 12.88
C VAL A 261 5.38 -20.39 14.23
N PRO A 262 6.43 -19.63 14.57
CA PRO A 262 6.44 -18.76 15.75
C PRO A 262 5.18 -17.89 15.83
N VAL A 263 4.53 -17.91 16.99
CA VAL A 263 3.23 -17.25 17.21
C VAL A 263 3.37 -15.73 17.01
N GLU A 264 4.52 -15.18 17.39
CA GLU A 264 4.86 -13.77 17.28
C GLU A 264 4.96 -13.33 15.81
N GLN A 265 5.49 -14.19 14.94
CA GLN A 265 5.59 -13.93 13.50
C GLN A 265 4.20 -13.90 12.86
N LEU A 266 3.33 -14.86 13.21
CA LEU A 266 1.96 -14.86 12.71
C LEU A 266 1.15 -13.68 13.28
N ALA A 267 1.32 -13.35 14.55
CA ALA A 267 0.70 -12.19 15.17
C ALA A 267 1.10 -10.90 14.44
N ARG A 268 2.40 -10.71 14.15
CA ARG A 268 2.89 -9.59 13.34
C ARG A 268 2.23 -9.56 11.97
N LEU A 269 2.22 -10.66 11.23
CA LEU A 269 1.60 -10.72 9.90
C LEU A 269 0.10 -10.40 9.93
N LEU A 270 -0.62 -10.90 10.93
CA LEU A 270 -2.04 -10.59 11.13
C LEU A 270 -2.26 -9.10 11.35
N ILE A 271 -1.44 -8.46 12.18
CA ILE A 271 -1.55 -7.03 12.44
C ILE A 271 -1.28 -6.23 11.16
N LEU A 272 -0.21 -6.56 10.43
CA LEU A 272 0.17 -5.90 9.17
C LEU A 272 -0.87 -6.07 8.06
N THR A 273 -1.70 -7.11 8.14
CA THR A 273 -2.77 -7.38 7.18
C THR A 273 -4.14 -6.90 7.66
N GLY A 274 -4.19 -6.09 8.72
CA GLY A 274 -5.42 -5.48 9.22
C GLY A 274 -6.29 -6.42 10.06
N ARG A 275 -5.69 -7.46 10.66
CA ARG A 275 -6.36 -8.48 11.48
C ARG A 275 -5.84 -8.53 12.92
N ALA A 276 -5.45 -7.38 13.49
CA ALA A 276 -4.91 -7.26 14.84
C ALA A 276 -5.79 -7.90 15.94
N GLN A 277 -7.12 -7.84 15.80
CA GLN A 277 -8.07 -8.51 16.69
C GLN A 277 -7.86 -10.03 16.78
N ARG A 278 -7.30 -10.66 15.74
CA ARG A 278 -6.97 -12.09 15.72
C ARG A 278 -5.61 -12.41 16.35
N ALA A 279 -4.76 -11.40 16.55
CA ALA A 279 -3.44 -11.54 17.15
C ALA A 279 -3.44 -11.37 18.69
N ARG A 280 -4.56 -10.88 19.28
CA ARG A 280 -4.65 -10.57 20.73
C ARG A 280 -4.49 -11.78 21.65
N ASP A 281 -5.02 -12.94 21.24
CA ASP A 281 -4.97 -14.16 22.04
C ASP A 281 -3.91 -15.11 21.47
N GLN A 282 -2.69 -14.99 22.00
CA GLN A 282 -1.55 -15.78 21.54
C GLN A 282 -1.75 -17.29 21.75
N GLN A 283 -2.40 -17.69 22.85
CA GLN A 283 -2.67 -19.11 23.12
C GLN A 283 -3.66 -19.69 22.11
N ARG A 284 -4.69 -18.92 21.76
CA ARG A 284 -5.63 -19.31 20.71
C ARG A 284 -4.97 -19.34 19.34
N LEU A 285 -4.07 -18.41 19.05
CA LEU A 285 -3.32 -18.40 17.79
C LEU A 285 -2.39 -19.61 17.68
N ALA A 286 -1.64 -19.93 18.75
CA ALA A 286 -0.80 -21.13 18.84
C ALA A 286 -1.62 -22.41 18.60
N SER A 287 -2.81 -22.49 19.23
CA SER A 287 -3.71 -23.62 19.05
C SER A 287 -4.25 -23.70 17.61
N ALA A 288 -4.58 -22.56 17.00
CA ALA A 288 -5.07 -22.52 15.62
C ALA A 288 -4.03 -22.96 14.57
N ILE A 289 -2.73 -22.80 14.87
CA ILE A 289 -1.62 -23.33 14.05
C ILE A 289 -1.46 -24.82 14.29
N ARG A 290 -1.29 -25.23 15.56
CA ARG A 290 -1.04 -26.63 15.95
C ARG A 290 -2.15 -27.58 15.51
N ASP A 291 -3.40 -27.15 15.65
CA ASP A 291 -4.58 -27.99 15.44
C ASP A 291 -5.09 -27.93 13.98
N ALA A 292 -4.37 -27.26 13.07
CA ALA A 292 -4.67 -27.25 11.64
C ALA A 292 -4.21 -28.54 10.96
N THR A 293 -4.91 -28.97 9.90
CA THR A 293 -4.51 -30.15 9.12
C THR A 293 -3.29 -29.83 8.25
N ASP A 294 -3.33 -28.71 7.53
CA ASP A 294 -2.14 -28.16 6.86
C ASP A 294 -1.87 -26.73 7.30
N VAL A 295 -0.57 -26.42 7.31
CA VAL A 295 -0.04 -25.08 7.43
C VAL A 295 1.02 -24.91 6.35
N VAL A 296 0.90 -23.83 5.58
CA VAL A 296 1.92 -23.41 4.62
C VAL A 296 2.35 -21.99 4.98
N SER A 297 3.67 -21.78 5.01
CA SER A 297 4.26 -20.47 5.26
C SER A 297 5.36 -20.15 4.25
N ALA A 298 5.53 -18.86 3.97
CA ALA A 298 6.61 -18.33 3.14
C ALA A 298 7.45 -17.35 3.96
N TRP A 299 8.76 -17.44 3.80
CA TRP A 299 9.75 -16.72 4.61
C TRP A 299 10.73 -15.97 3.71
N ASP A 300 10.98 -14.72 4.07
CA ASP A 300 12.05 -13.89 3.52
C ASP A 300 13.13 -13.74 4.61
N GLY A 301 14.17 -14.57 4.51
CA GLY A 301 15.08 -14.82 5.64
C GLY A 301 14.30 -15.30 6.87
N ASP A 302 14.45 -14.61 7.99
CA ASP A 302 13.77 -14.93 9.25
C ASP A 302 12.38 -14.29 9.40
N ARG A 303 11.89 -13.57 8.39
CA ARG A 303 10.59 -12.87 8.44
C ARG A 303 9.50 -13.70 7.77
N LEU A 304 8.40 -13.96 8.47
CA LEU A 304 7.20 -14.56 7.90
C LEU A 304 6.49 -13.54 6.98
N VAL A 305 6.36 -13.87 5.70
CA VAL A 305 5.75 -12.97 4.69
C VAL A 305 4.46 -13.50 4.11
N ALA A 306 4.16 -14.79 4.25
CA ALA A 306 2.87 -15.35 3.88
C ALA A 306 2.52 -16.55 4.76
N PHE A 307 1.23 -16.72 5.03
CA PHE A 307 0.71 -17.82 5.86
C PHE A 307 -0.68 -18.22 5.36
N ALA A 308 -0.93 -19.52 5.27
CA ALA A 308 -2.27 -20.07 5.11
C ALA A 308 -2.39 -21.39 5.86
N ARG A 309 -3.61 -21.73 6.26
CA ARG A 309 -3.91 -23.01 6.89
C ARG A 309 -5.20 -23.60 6.39
N SER A 310 -5.34 -24.91 6.55
CA SER A 310 -6.55 -25.66 6.24
C SER A 310 -6.95 -26.57 7.41
N VAL A 311 -8.23 -26.92 7.50
CA VAL A 311 -8.72 -28.02 8.32
C VAL A 311 -9.58 -28.89 7.44
N HIS A 312 -9.26 -30.16 7.30
CA HIS A 312 -9.99 -31.09 6.44
C HIS A 312 -9.87 -32.55 6.91
N ASP A 313 -10.77 -33.39 6.42
CA ASP A 313 -10.78 -34.85 6.66
C ASP A 313 -9.83 -35.64 5.75
N GLY A 314 -9.31 -34.98 4.69
CA GLY A 314 -8.34 -35.54 3.76
C GLY A 314 -8.94 -36.37 2.64
N VAL A 315 -10.28 -36.47 2.61
CA VAL A 315 -11.00 -37.33 1.67
C VAL A 315 -12.20 -36.65 1.02
N MET A 316 -12.87 -35.72 1.68
CA MET A 316 -14.16 -35.19 1.21
C MET A 316 -14.35 -33.71 1.46
N ASN A 317 -14.11 -33.21 2.68
CA ASN A 317 -14.41 -31.80 3.02
C ASN A 317 -13.26 -31.11 3.72
N GLY A 318 -13.10 -29.83 3.38
CA GLY A 318 -12.10 -28.97 3.99
C GLY A 318 -12.53 -27.51 4.10
N TYR A 319 -11.86 -26.79 4.99
CA TYR A 319 -12.01 -25.36 5.17
C TYR A 319 -10.63 -24.70 5.11
N VAL A 320 -10.46 -23.75 4.17
CA VAL A 320 -9.25 -22.91 4.10
C VAL A 320 -9.48 -21.67 4.96
N SER A 321 -8.49 -21.35 5.79
CA SER A 321 -8.55 -20.20 6.69
C SER A 321 -7.23 -19.45 6.75
N MET A 322 -7.31 -18.21 7.21
CA MET A 322 -6.15 -17.37 7.53
C MET A 322 -5.14 -17.26 6.37
N VAL A 323 -5.64 -17.01 5.16
CA VAL A 323 -4.79 -16.72 4.00
C VAL A 323 -4.33 -15.28 4.09
N TYR A 324 -3.07 -15.07 4.47
CA TYR A 324 -2.48 -13.75 4.66
C TYR A 324 -1.17 -13.65 3.93
N VAL A 325 -1.00 -12.55 3.20
CA VAL A 325 0.24 -12.19 2.52
C VAL A 325 0.59 -10.78 2.99
N HIS A 326 1.86 -10.59 3.32
CA HIS A 326 2.38 -9.30 3.72
C HIS A 326 2.14 -8.25 2.61
N PRO A 327 1.74 -7.00 2.91
CA PRO A 327 1.37 -6.02 1.89
C PRO A 327 2.45 -5.80 0.82
N ARG A 328 3.72 -5.71 1.23
CA ARG A 328 4.90 -5.65 0.33
C ARG A 328 5.12 -6.88 -0.56
N TRP A 329 4.30 -7.92 -0.45
CA TRP A 329 4.38 -9.13 -1.29
C TRP A 329 3.13 -9.34 -2.17
N HIS A 330 2.15 -8.44 -2.10
CA HIS A 330 1.00 -8.43 -3.01
C HIS A 330 1.42 -8.17 -4.46
N GLY A 331 0.64 -8.72 -5.41
CA GLY A 331 0.88 -8.55 -6.85
C GLY A 331 2.14 -9.25 -7.39
N ARG A 332 2.85 -10.02 -6.56
CA ARG A 332 4.09 -10.74 -6.92
C ARG A 332 3.92 -12.26 -7.02
N GLY A 333 2.67 -12.75 -7.09
CA GLY A 333 2.33 -14.18 -7.21
C GLY A 333 2.44 -15.01 -5.91
N VAL A 334 2.84 -14.41 -4.79
CA VAL A 334 3.01 -15.11 -3.50
C VAL A 334 1.71 -15.74 -3.01
N GLY A 335 0.59 -15.03 -3.07
CA GLY A 335 -0.72 -15.58 -2.67
C GLY A 335 -1.15 -16.78 -3.51
N THR A 336 -0.90 -16.74 -4.82
CA THR A 336 -1.19 -17.84 -5.74
C THR A 336 -0.35 -19.06 -5.41
N GLN A 337 0.96 -18.85 -5.18
CA GLN A 337 1.88 -19.91 -4.76
C GLN A 337 1.53 -20.52 -3.40
N LEU A 338 1.04 -19.70 -2.48
CA LEU A 338 0.57 -20.12 -1.15
C LEU A 338 -0.66 -21.02 -1.26
N MET A 339 -1.67 -20.63 -2.05
CA MET A 339 -2.86 -21.44 -2.28
C MET A 339 -2.53 -22.74 -3.01
N ALA A 340 -1.72 -22.69 -4.06
CA ALA A 340 -1.31 -23.89 -4.80
C ALA A 340 -0.63 -24.91 -3.87
N ARG A 341 0.29 -24.47 -3.01
CA ARG A 341 0.97 -25.34 -2.04
C ARG A 341 0.05 -25.87 -0.94
N LEU A 342 -0.97 -25.10 -0.55
CA LEU A 342 -1.93 -25.52 0.47
C LEU A 342 -2.86 -26.62 -0.05
N LEU A 343 -3.23 -26.56 -1.33
CA LEU A 343 -4.18 -27.48 -1.97
C LEU A 343 -3.51 -28.66 -2.68
N ASP A 344 -2.19 -28.60 -2.88
CA ASP A 344 -1.41 -29.62 -3.57
C ASP A 344 -1.63 -31.03 -2.99
N GLY A 345 -2.02 -31.96 -3.86
CA GLY A 345 -2.35 -33.34 -3.52
C GLY A 345 -3.72 -33.53 -2.86
N ARG A 346 -4.64 -32.56 -2.97
CA ARG A 346 -5.95 -32.56 -2.30
C ARG A 346 -7.13 -32.31 -3.23
N ASP A 347 -7.00 -32.65 -4.50
CA ASP A 347 -7.99 -32.36 -5.54
C ASP A 347 -9.36 -33.01 -5.28
N GLU A 348 -9.41 -34.11 -4.52
CA GLU A 348 -10.65 -34.80 -4.14
C GLU A 348 -11.37 -34.13 -2.95
N VAL A 349 -10.69 -33.25 -2.20
CA VAL A 349 -11.27 -32.57 -1.03
C VAL A 349 -12.01 -31.31 -1.47
N ARG A 350 -13.30 -31.23 -1.16
CA ARG A 350 -14.08 -30.02 -1.36
C ARG A 350 -13.73 -28.97 -0.31
N PHE A 351 -12.93 -27.97 -0.69
CA PHE A 351 -12.59 -26.84 0.17
C PHE A 351 -13.59 -25.70 0.11
N VAL A 352 -13.81 -25.05 1.24
CA VAL A 352 -14.65 -23.84 1.38
C VAL A 352 -13.89 -22.78 2.16
N LEU A 353 -14.19 -21.49 1.93
CA LEU A 353 -13.50 -20.38 2.61
C LEU A 353 -14.39 -19.15 2.73
N HIS A 354 -13.98 -18.22 3.60
CA HIS A 354 -14.52 -16.87 3.64
C HIS A 354 -13.54 -15.91 2.97
N ASN A 355 -13.99 -15.22 1.92
CA ASN A 355 -13.20 -14.22 1.22
C ASN A 355 -13.54 -12.81 1.71
N ALA A 356 -12.62 -11.87 1.47
CA ALA A 356 -12.86 -10.44 1.65
C ALA A 356 -13.40 -9.83 0.34
N PRO A 357 -14.25 -8.80 0.37
CA PRO A 357 -14.71 -8.13 -0.85
C PRO A 357 -13.55 -7.70 -1.76
N GLY A 358 -13.63 -8.03 -3.04
CA GLY A 358 -12.59 -7.72 -4.03
C GLY A 358 -11.48 -8.77 -4.17
N THR A 359 -11.61 -9.92 -3.49
CA THR A 359 -10.68 -11.06 -3.60
C THR A 359 -11.25 -12.24 -4.40
N GLU A 360 -12.43 -12.08 -5.00
CA GLU A 360 -13.15 -13.13 -5.71
C GLU A 360 -12.33 -13.70 -6.87
N SER A 361 -11.73 -12.84 -7.70
CA SER A 361 -10.89 -13.27 -8.84
C SER A 361 -9.63 -14.01 -8.40
N PHE A 362 -9.06 -13.66 -7.24
CA PHE A 362 -7.91 -14.34 -6.67
C PHE A 362 -8.24 -15.78 -6.29
N TYR A 363 -9.37 -16.00 -5.60
CA TYR A 363 -9.79 -17.36 -5.22
C TYR A 363 -10.35 -18.15 -6.41
N ALA A 364 -11.00 -17.52 -7.37
CA ALA A 364 -11.44 -18.16 -8.61
C ALA A 364 -10.26 -18.73 -9.41
N ALA A 365 -9.12 -18.04 -9.45
CA ALA A 365 -7.89 -18.54 -10.06
C ALA A 365 -7.33 -19.79 -9.37
N ALA A 366 -7.71 -20.06 -8.11
CA ALA A 366 -7.39 -21.27 -7.36
C ALA A 366 -8.52 -22.33 -7.41
N GLY A 367 -9.51 -22.16 -8.30
CA GLY A 367 -10.60 -23.13 -8.51
C GLY A 367 -11.81 -22.97 -7.58
N PHE A 368 -11.89 -21.90 -6.78
CA PHE A 368 -13.05 -21.66 -5.91
C PHE A 368 -14.20 -20.97 -6.65
N GLU A 369 -15.42 -21.38 -6.33
CA GLU A 369 -16.64 -20.78 -6.85
C GLU A 369 -17.54 -20.28 -5.71
N PRO A 370 -18.27 -19.16 -5.88
CA PRO A 370 -19.24 -18.70 -4.88
C PRO A 370 -20.30 -19.76 -4.55
N GLN A 371 -20.56 -19.96 -3.26
CA GLN A 371 -21.55 -20.93 -2.78
C GLN A 371 -22.74 -20.21 -2.13
N THR A 372 -23.97 -20.52 -2.56
CA THR A 372 -25.21 -19.88 -2.06
C THR A 372 -25.92 -20.66 -0.96
N ASN A 373 -25.53 -21.92 -0.73
CA ASN A 373 -26.17 -22.85 0.20
C ASN A 373 -25.37 -23.09 1.49
N MET A 374 -24.54 -22.11 1.89
CA MET A 374 -23.71 -22.20 3.09
C MET A 374 -24.32 -21.44 4.27
N LEU A 375 -24.35 -22.07 5.44
CA LEU A 375 -24.83 -21.48 6.68
C LEU A 375 -23.71 -21.43 7.72
N GLY A 376 -23.52 -20.26 8.34
CA GLY A 376 -22.57 -20.06 9.43
C GLY A 376 -23.27 -20.04 10.78
N ARG A 377 -22.68 -20.68 11.80
CA ARG A 377 -23.09 -20.49 13.20
C ARG A 377 -22.10 -19.54 13.88
N PRO A 378 -22.56 -18.43 14.48
CA PRO A 378 -21.65 -17.52 15.18
C PRO A 378 -21.00 -18.23 16.37
N GLY A 379 -19.71 -17.96 16.58
CA GLY A 379 -19.01 -18.39 17.78
C GLY A 379 -19.62 -17.74 19.02
N ARG A 380 -19.73 -18.49 20.12
CA ARG A 380 -20.07 -17.91 21.42
C ARG A 380 -18.78 -17.37 22.06
N ALA A 381 -18.83 -16.19 22.65
CA ALA A 381 -17.75 -15.74 23.53
C ALA A 381 -17.56 -16.79 24.63
N PRO A 382 -16.32 -17.12 25.03
CA PRO A 382 -16.13 -17.97 26.19
C PRO A 382 -16.85 -17.31 27.37
N GLY A 383 -17.80 -18.04 27.98
CA GLY A 383 -18.45 -17.58 29.21
C GLY A 383 -17.41 -17.40 30.33
N PRO A 384 -17.76 -16.70 31.42
CA PRO A 384 -16.91 -16.69 32.61
C PRO A 384 -16.63 -18.15 33.00
N ARG A 385 -15.36 -18.53 33.08
CA ARG A 385 -14.98 -19.83 33.60
C ARG A 385 -15.40 -19.85 35.08
N CYS A 386 -16.41 -20.66 35.41
CA CYS A 386 -16.82 -20.90 36.79
C CYS A 386 -15.72 -21.57 37.60
#